data_AF-A0A9D6N596-F1
#
_entry.id   AF-A0A9D6N596-F1
#
_cell.length_a   1.000
_cell.length_b   1.000
_cell.length_c   1.000
_cell.angle_alpha   90.00
_cell.angle_beta   90.00
_cell.angle_gamma   90.00
#
_symmetry.space_group_name_H-M   'P 1'
#
loop_
_entity.id
_entity.type
_entity.pdbx_description
1 polymer ?
#
loop_
_entity_poly.entity_id
_entity_poly.type
_entity_poly.pdbx_seq_one_letter_code
_entity_poly.pdbx_strand_id
1 'polypeptide(L)'
;MKSWVEQEGFPVVRVDGEQNVMRLEQNRFFADPGQKKSDQTWEIPLVVKYEDDEGVKEHRVLFNQRSGQIELPASGAVRWMYPNADAGGFFRLSFSDSQLQALLDKGLDHLTPAEKIGLLEDQWELVRTGQSPIGRFMDVLSRFSGERDPMVVTQLCDRLTYLDRFVIQPDDRDRLAGFTRSSLRP
;
A
#
# COMPACT_ATOMS: atom_id res chain seq x y z
N MET A 1 3.43 22.65 5.09
CA MET A 1 2.42 22.68 6.20
C MET A 1 1.09 23.30 5.77
N LYS A 2 1.06 24.45 5.05
CA LYS A 2 -0.21 25.07 4.60
C LYS A 2 -1.14 24.09 3.89
N SER A 3 -0.62 23.32 2.93
CA SER A 3 -1.38 22.30 2.19
C SER A 3 -1.93 21.15 3.04
N TRP A 4 -1.51 20.99 4.30
CA TRP A 4 -2.01 19.97 5.22
C TRP A 4 -3.04 20.49 6.22
N VAL A 5 -3.06 21.80 6.50
CA VAL A 5 -3.91 22.38 7.55
C VAL A 5 -4.98 23.33 7.02
N GLU A 6 -4.82 23.86 5.80
CA GLU A 6 -5.75 24.82 5.19
C GLU A 6 -6.74 24.18 4.22
N GLN A 7 -6.68 22.85 4.03
CA GLN A 7 -7.58 22.13 3.14
C GLN A 7 -8.00 20.79 3.72
N GLU A 8 -9.23 20.38 3.43
CA GLU A 8 -9.79 19.15 3.96
C GLU A 8 -9.24 17.90 3.27
N GLY A 9 -9.14 16.83 4.05
CA GLY A 9 -8.76 15.50 3.58
C GLY A 9 -7.25 15.30 3.48
N PHE A 10 -6.87 14.24 2.77
CA PHE A 10 -5.48 13.83 2.55
C PHE A 10 -5.35 13.14 1.18
N PRO A 11 -4.13 13.00 0.65
CA PRO A 11 -3.93 12.42 -0.67
C PRO A 11 -3.87 10.88 -0.64
N VAL A 12 -4.28 10.28 -1.74
CA VAL A 12 -3.76 8.99 -2.21
C VAL A 12 -2.68 9.25 -3.24
N VAL A 13 -1.55 8.56 -3.12
CA VAL A 13 -0.39 8.65 -4.01
C VAL A 13 -0.29 7.37 -4.80
N ARG A 14 -0.50 7.46 -6.11
CA ARG A 14 -0.24 6.39 -7.06
C ARG A 14 1.27 6.26 -7.24
N VAL A 15 1.78 5.05 -7.05
CA VAL A 15 3.18 4.68 -7.19
C VAL A 15 3.31 3.72 -8.37
N ASP A 16 4.08 4.12 -9.35
CA ASP A 16 4.48 3.29 -10.48
C ASP A 16 5.97 3.48 -10.71
N GLY A 17 6.57 2.71 -11.60
CA GLY A 17 7.99 2.89 -11.87
C GLY A 17 8.59 1.77 -12.69
N GLU A 18 9.81 2.03 -13.13
CA GLU A 18 10.64 1.09 -13.86
C GLU A 18 12.11 1.44 -13.56
N GLN A 19 12.94 0.41 -13.36
CA GLN A 19 14.34 0.60 -12.95
C GLN A 19 14.42 1.52 -11.72
N ASN A 20 15.16 2.63 -11.83
CA ASN A 20 15.42 3.54 -10.73
C ASN A 20 14.50 4.78 -10.76
N VAL A 21 13.49 4.80 -11.63
CA VAL A 21 12.58 5.93 -11.78
C VAL A 21 11.21 5.57 -11.17
N MET A 22 10.87 6.24 -10.07
CA MET A 22 9.57 6.17 -9.44
C MET A 22 8.66 7.26 -10.01
N ARG A 23 7.56 6.86 -10.65
CA ARG A 23 6.52 7.76 -11.17
C ARG A 23 5.43 7.90 -10.12
N LEU A 24 5.07 9.14 -9.81
CA LEU A 24 4.08 9.46 -8.80
C LEU A 24 2.94 10.29 -9.38
N GLU A 25 1.73 10.05 -8.88
CA GLU A 25 0.57 10.91 -9.07
C GLU A 25 -0.21 11.00 -7.77
N GLN A 26 -0.52 12.20 -7.31
CA GLN A 26 -1.35 12.40 -6.12
C GLN A 26 -2.76 12.86 -6.49
N ASN A 27 -3.76 12.38 -5.77
CA ASN A 27 -5.15 12.82 -5.86
C ASN A 27 -5.76 12.88 -4.46
N ARG A 28 -6.79 13.70 -4.22
CA ARG A 28 -7.53 13.66 -2.94
C ARG A 28 -8.15 12.27 -2.77
N PHE A 29 -7.93 11.66 -1.62
CA PHE A 29 -8.63 10.44 -1.24
C PHE A 29 -10.03 10.76 -0.74
N PHE A 30 -11.03 10.03 -1.23
CA PHE A 30 -12.41 10.09 -0.76
C PHE A 30 -12.86 8.70 -0.32
N ALA A 31 -13.44 8.60 0.88
CA ALA A 31 -14.05 7.35 1.34
C ALA A 31 -15.37 7.03 0.62
N ASP A 32 -16.04 8.05 0.08
CA ASP A 32 -17.22 7.93 -0.76
C ASP A 32 -16.81 7.93 -2.25
N PRO A 33 -17.00 6.82 -2.98
CA PRO A 33 -16.61 6.71 -4.39
C PRO A 33 -17.42 7.63 -5.32
N GLY A 34 -18.55 8.19 -4.88
CA GLY A 34 -19.38 9.11 -5.66
C GLY A 34 -18.85 10.54 -5.76
N GLN A 35 -17.78 10.86 -5.03
CA GLN A 35 -17.23 12.22 -4.98
C GLN A 35 -16.50 12.60 -6.27
N LYS A 36 -16.63 13.87 -6.65
CA LYS A 36 -15.93 14.41 -7.84
C LYS A 36 -14.44 14.54 -7.57
N LYS A 37 -13.65 14.41 -8.63
CA LYS A 37 -12.21 14.71 -8.61
C LYS A 37 -11.96 16.13 -8.09
N SER A 38 -10.88 16.28 -7.33
CA SER A 38 -10.45 17.55 -6.72
C SER A 38 -9.09 17.95 -7.26
N ASP A 39 -8.89 19.26 -7.47
CA ASP A 39 -7.62 19.84 -7.89
C ASP A 39 -6.64 20.11 -6.73
N GLN A 40 -6.99 19.70 -5.50
CA GLN A 40 -6.12 19.82 -4.33
C GLN A 40 -4.81 19.03 -4.52
N THR A 41 -3.71 19.61 -4.06
CA THR A 41 -2.37 19.00 -4.00
C THR A 41 -1.77 19.23 -2.63
N TRP A 42 -0.88 18.32 -2.22
CA TRP A 42 -0.17 18.35 -0.96
C TRP A 42 1.34 18.40 -1.20
N GLU A 43 2.05 18.98 -0.24
CA GLU A 43 3.51 18.89 -0.14
C GLU A 43 3.82 17.64 0.68
N ILE A 44 4.08 16.52 0.01
CA ILE A 44 4.15 15.20 0.64
C ILE A 44 5.63 14.87 0.92
N PRO A 45 6.06 14.83 2.20
CA PRO A 45 7.39 14.33 2.55
C PRO A 45 7.40 12.81 2.44
N LEU A 46 8.03 12.29 1.39
CA LEU A 46 8.20 10.87 1.18
C LEU A 46 9.50 10.40 1.82
N VAL A 47 9.43 9.27 2.51
CA VAL A 47 10.61 8.48 2.89
C VAL A 47 10.50 7.18 2.11
N VAL A 48 11.27 7.07 1.03
CA VAL A 48 11.24 5.94 0.11
C VAL A 48 12.21 4.89 0.59
N LYS A 49 11.68 3.80 1.13
CA LYS A 49 12.44 2.58 1.40
C LYS A 49 12.51 1.77 0.11
N TYR A 50 13.70 1.33 -0.29
CA TYR A 50 13.89 0.52 -1.48
C TYR A 50 15.12 -0.36 -1.33
N GLU A 51 15.26 -1.32 -2.22
CA GLU A 51 16.43 -2.20 -2.25
C GLU A 51 17.10 -2.15 -3.62
N ASP A 52 18.41 -1.93 -3.63
CA ASP A 52 19.26 -1.93 -4.81
C ASP A 52 20.41 -2.96 -4.67
N ASP A 53 21.38 -2.99 -5.58
CA ASP A 53 22.44 -4.00 -5.57
C ASP A 53 23.37 -3.93 -4.33
N GLU A 54 23.30 -2.86 -3.54
CA GLU A 54 24.05 -2.70 -2.29
C GLU A 54 23.19 -2.97 -1.03
N GLY A 55 21.88 -3.18 -1.18
CA GLY A 55 20.97 -3.55 -0.10
C GLY A 55 19.82 -2.57 0.11
N VAL A 56 19.20 -2.64 1.28
CA VAL A 56 18.04 -1.80 1.64
C VAL A 56 18.49 -0.40 2.05
N LYS A 57 17.88 0.62 1.47
CA LYS A 57 18.19 2.04 1.65
C LYS A 57 16.92 2.87 1.82
N GLU A 58 17.10 4.10 2.30
CA GLU A 58 16.05 5.11 2.35
C GLU A 58 16.45 6.36 1.58
N HIS A 59 15.49 6.95 0.86
CA HIS A 59 15.64 8.25 0.22
C HIS A 59 14.52 9.19 0.64
N ARG A 60 14.88 10.38 1.15
CA ARG A 60 13.91 11.40 1.59
C ARG A 60 13.74 12.44 0.49
N VAL A 61 12.50 12.70 0.11
CA VAL A 61 12.17 13.63 -0.98
C VAL A 61 10.82 14.31 -0.74
N LEU A 62 10.72 15.58 -1.11
CA LEU A 62 9.45 16.31 -1.06
C LEU A 62 8.76 16.24 -2.42
N PHE A 63 7.59 15.61 -2.48
CA PHE A 63 6.76 15.57 -3.68
C PHE A 63 5.63 16.60 -3.58
N ASN A 64 5.63 17.60 -4.46
CA ASN A 64 4.70 18.74 -4.42
C ASN A 64 3.97 18.98 -5.76
N GLN A 65 4.04 18.03 -6.69
CA GLN A 65 3.42 18.11 -8.01
C GLN A 65 2.17 17.21 -8.08
N ARG A 66 1.24 17.51 -9.00
CA ARG A 66 0.11 16.60 -9.30
C ARG A 66 0.62 15.23 -9.73
N SER A 67 1.55 15.23 -10.68
CA SER A 67 2.26 14.05 -11.16
C SER A 67 3.71 14.41 -11.45
N GLY A 68 4.60 13.44 -11.33
CA GLY A 68 6.03 13.65 -11.53
C GLY A 68 6.82 12.36 -11.48
N GLN A 69 8.13 12.50 -11.63
CA GLN A 69 9.08 11.39 -11.56
C GLN A 69 10.17 11.73 -10.55
N ILE A 70 10.60 10.73 -9.81
CA ILE A 70 11.70 10.81 -8.84
C ILE A 70 12.69 9.72 -9.21
N GLU A 71 13.93 10.12 -9.50
CA GLU A 71 15.04 9.20 -9.68
C GLU A 71 15.57 8.80 -8.30
N LEU A 72 15.50 7.50 -7.99
CA LEU A 72 16.04 6.97 -6.75
C LEU A 72 17.58 6.87 -6.88
N PRO A 73 18.35 7.34 -5.89
CA PRO A 73 19.81 7.23 -5.91
C PRO A 73 20.22 5.78 -5.64
N ALA A 74 20.07 4.92 -6.64
CA ALA A 74 20.29 3.49 -6.56
C ALA A 74 21.57 3.07 -7.30
N SER A 75 22.28 2.12 -6.71
CA SER A 75 23.37 1.38 -7.35
C SER A 75 22.76 0.16 -8.04
N GLY A 76 22.71 0.16 -9.38
CA GLY A 76 22.11 -0.93 -10.15
C GLY A 76 20.59 -0.86 -10.19
N ALA A 77 19.90 -2.01 -10.13
CA ALA A 77 18.45 -2.08 -10.32
C ALA A 77 17.69 -2.04 -8.99
N VAL A 78 16.66 -1.18 -8.88
CA VAL A 78 15.71 -1.20 -7.76
C VAL A 78 14.82 -2.45 -7.84
N ARG A 79 14.85 -3.28 -6.79
CA ARG A 79 14.09 -4.54 -6.70
C ARG A 79 12.66 -4.37 -6.22
N TRP A 80 12.42 -3.41 -5.33
CA TRP A 80 11.12 -3.01 -4.80
C TRP A 80 11.23 -1.61 -4.19
N MET A 81 10.09 -0.96 -3.97
CA MET A 81 10.02 0.34 -3.30
C MET A 81 8.77 0.49 -2.43
N TYR A 82 8.89 1.24 -1.34
CA TYR A 82 7.82 1.60 -0.41
C TYR A 82 7.99 3.06 0.04
N PRO A 83 7.22 4.01 -0.52
CA PRO A 83 7.41 5.45 -0.33
C PRO A 83 6.82 6.04 0.97
N ASN A 84 6.62 5.21 2.00
CA ASN A 84 6.12 5.66 3.31
C ASN A 84 6.82 4.95 4.48
N ALA A 85 8.16 4.95 4.50
CA ALA A 85 8.92 4.28 5.55
C ALA A 85 8.44 4.66 6.97
N ASP A 86 8.51 3.69 7.88
CA ASP A 86 7.95 3.74 9.25
C ASP A 86 6.42 3.98 9.32
N ALA A 87 5.72 3.96 8.18
CA ALA A 87 4.31 4.37 8.07
C ALA A 87 4.06 5.77 8.67
N GLY A 88 5.04 6.67 8.59
CA GLY A 88 5.00 7.99 9.25
C GLY A 88 4.21 9.07 8.50
N GLY A 89 3.87 8.84 7.24
CA GLY A 89 3.17 9.78 6.38
C GLY A 89 1.65 9.70 6.48
N PHE A 90 0.98 10.86 6.48
CA PHE A 90 -0.49 10.96 6.48
C PHE A 90 -1.06 10.97 5.07
N PHE A 91 -0.87 9.88 4.34
CA PHE A 91 -1.39 9.67 2.98
C PHE A 91 -1.55 8.18 2.72
N ARG A 92 -2.28 7.82 1.66
CA ARG A 92 -2.41 6.43 1.21
C ARG A 92 -1.56 6.14 0.00
N LEU A 93 -1.14 4.90 -0.16
CA LEU A 93 -0.41 4.42 -1.32
C LEU A 93 -1.28 3.54 -2.22
N SER A 94 -1.17 3.77 -3.52
CA SER A 94 -1.78 2.93 -4.56
C SER A 94 -0.72 2.52 -5.57
N PHE A 95 -0.27 1.27 -5.50
CA PHE A 95 0.77 0.76 -6.40
C PHE A 95 0.19 0.31 -7.73
N SER A 96 0.95 0.45 -8.82
CA SER A 96 0.73 -0.32 -10.04
C SER A 96 0.89 -1.83 -9.79
N ASP A 97 0.42 -2.67 -10.71
CA ASP A 97 0.46 -4.12 -10.53
C ASP A 97 1.88 -4.65 -10.39
N SER A 98 2.78 -4.20 -11.26
CA SER A 98 4.19 -4.59 -11.23
C SER A 98 4.88 -4.16 -9.93
N GLN A 99 4.63 -2.94 -9.46
CA GLN A 99 5.26 -2.43 -8.25
C GLN A 99 4.70 -3.08 -6.97
N LEU A 100 3.40 -3.36 -6.93
CA LEU A 100 2.83 -4.11 -5.80
C LEU A 100 3.40 -5.53 -5.75
N GLN A 101 3.46 -6.22 -6.90
CA GLN A 101 4.03 -7.57 -6.96
C GLN A 101 5.50 -7.58 -6.54
N ALA A 102 6.31 -6.65 -7.03
CA ALA A 102 7.70 -6.51 -6.63
C ALA A 102 7.86 -6.30 -5.12
N LEU A 103 7.04 -5.42 -4.53
CA LEU A 103 7.02 -5.19 -3.08
C LEU A 103 6.61 -6.45 -2.31
N LEU A 104 5.54 -7.13 -2.72
CA LEU A 104 5.05 -8.32 -2.03
C LEU A 104 6.01 -9.50 -2.13
N ASP A 105 6.65 -9.70 -3.28
CA ASP A 105 7.53 -10.84 -3.53
C ASP A 105 8.94 -10.66 -2.96
N LYS A 106 9.43 -9.41 -2.89
CA LYS A 106 10.84 -9.13 -2.55
C LYS A 106 11.03 -8.19 -1.37
N GLY A 107 10.07 -7.30 -1.12
CA GLY A 107 10.20 -6.26 -0.10
C GLY A 107 9.46 -6.52 1.20
N LEU A 108 8.47 -7.42 1.20
CA LEU A 108 7.55 -7.60 2.33
C LEU A 108 8.28 -7.95 3.64
N ASP A 109 9.30 -8.79 3.58
CA ASP A 109 10.10 -9.19 4.76
C ASP A 109 11.03 -8.08 5.28
N HIS A 110 11.27 -7.05 4.47
CA HIS A 110 12.04 -5.86 4.86
C HIS A 110 11.16 -4.75 5.44
N LEU A 111 9.84 -4.92 5.42
CA LEU A 111 8.91 -3.98 6.01
C LEU A 111 8.77 -4.20 7.52
N THR A 112 8.73 -3.11 8.27
CA THR A 112 8.39 -3.14 9.70
C THR A 112 6.92 -3.56 9.88
N PRO A 113 6.51 -4.02 11.07
CA PRO A 113 5.10 -4.29 11.35
C PRO A 113 4.18 -3.11 11.05
N ALA A 114 4.61 -1.88 11.33
CA ALA A 114 3.83 -0.68 11.03
C ALA A 114 3.67 -0.45 9.52
N GLU A 115 4.72 -0.62 8.73
CA GLU A 115 4.69 -0.52 7.26
C GLU A 115 3.81 -1.60 6.64
N LYS A 116 3.87 -2.83 7.17
CA LYS A 116 2.99 -3.95 6.79
C LYS A 116 1.52 -3.65 7.05
N ILE A 117 1.20 -3.10 8.22
CA ILE A 117 -0.16 -2.67 8.58
C ILE A 117 -0.62 -1.54 7.65
N GLY A 118 0.22 -0.53 7.41
CA GLY A 118 -0.09 0.56 6.49
C GLY A 118 -0.40 0.06 5.06
N LEU A 119 0.40 -0.89 4.56
CA LEU A 119 0.14 -1.53 3.27
C LEU A 119 -1.23 -2.25 3.26
N LEU A 120 -1.55 -3.05 4.29
CA LEU A 120 -2.83 -3.75 4.40
C LEU A 120 -4.02 -2.78 4.44
N GLU A 121 -3.90 -1.70 5.22
CA GLU A 121 -4.94 -0.67 5.33
C GLU A 121 -5.16 0.07 4.02
N ASP A 122 -4.09 0.46 3.33
CA ASP A 122 -4.18 1.14 2.04
C ASP A 122 -4.83 0.26 0.99
N GLN A 123 -4.39 -1.00 0.86
CA GLN A 123 -4.99 -1.92 -0.10
C GLN A 123 -6.46 -2.20 0.21
N TRP A 124 -6.82 -2.30 1.49
CA TRP A 124 -8.21 -2.49 1.90
C TRP A 124 -9.10 -1.29 1.57
N GLU A 125 -8.62 -0.08 1.83
CA GLU A 125 -9.39 1.15 1.58
C GLU A 125 -9.52 1.45 0.08
N LEU A 126 -8.54 1.05 -0.73
CA LEU A 126 -8.69 1.06 -2.19
C LEU A 126 -9.80 0.12 -2.66
N VAL A 127 -10.00 -1.04 -2.02
CA VAL A 127 -11.15 -1.92 -2.31
C VAL A 127 -12.45 -1.27 -1.89
N ARG A 128 -12.53 -0.75 -0.66
CA ARG A 128 -13.76 -0.12 -0.14
C ARG A 128 -14.22 1.08 -0.96
N THR A 129 -13.29 1.80 -1.56
CA THR A 129 -13.57 2.96 -2.43
C THR A 129 -13.70 2.58 -3.92
N GLY A 130 -13.68 1.29 -4.25
CA GLY A 130 -13.83 0.82 -5.64
C GLY A 130 -12.64 1.13 -6.56
N GLN A 131 -11.51 1.56 -6.00
CA GLN A 131 -10.27 1.86 -6.74
C GLN A 131 -9.43 0.60 -7.01
N SER A 132 -9.73 -0.51 -6.33
CA SER A 132 -9.05 -1.79 -6.49
C SER A 132 -10.06 -2.93 -6.38
N PRO A 133 -9.96 -3.99 -7.21
CA PRO A 133 -10.83 -5.16 -7.07
C PRO A 133 -10.45 -5.97 -5.82
N ILE A 134 -11.45 -6.60 -5.19
CA ILE A 134 -11.23 -7.45 -4.00
C ILE A 134 -10.22 -8.58 -4.27
N GLY A 135 -10.17 -9.13 -5.48
CA GLY A 135 -9.21 -10.18 -5.86
C GLY A 135 -7.76 -9.74 -5.64
N ARG A 136 -7.43 -8.49 -5.99
CA ARG A 136 -6.08 -7.92 -5.75
C ARG A 136 -5.75 -7.85 -4.27
N PHE A 137 -6.73 -7.57 -3.42
CA PHE A 137 -6.53 -7.59 -1.96
C PHE A 137 -6.39 -9.02 -1.41
N MET A 138 -7.10 -10.00 -1.97
CA MET A 138 -6.90 -11.41 -1.62
C MET A 138 -5.49 -11.87 -1.97
N ASP A 139 -4.93 -11.41 -3.10
CA ASP A 139 -3.54 -11.67 -3.45
C ASP A 139 -2.58 -11.08 -2.42
N VAL A 140 -2.81 -9.85 -1.97
CA VAL A 140 -2.03 -9.22 -0.88
C VAL A 140 -2.10 -10.08 0.38
N LEU A 141 -3.30 -10.43 0.87
CA LEU A 141 -3.48 -11.25 2.06
C LEU A 141 -2.73 -12.60 1.96
N SER A 142 -2.67 -13.20 0.77
CA SER A 142 -1.99 -14.48 0.56
C SER A 142 -0.48 -14.40 0.80
N ARG A 143 0.12 -13.22 0.60
CA ARG A 143 1.58 -13.00 0.76
C ARG A 143 2.00 -12.78 2.20
N PHE A 144 1.06 -12.53 3.10
CA PHE A 144 1.29 -12.52 4.54
C PHE A 144 1.23 -13.92 5.18
N SER A 145 1.29 -14.98 4.37
CA SER A 145 1.32 -16.35 4.89
C SER A 145 2.54 -16.57 5.78
N GLY A 146 2.32 -17.07 7.00
CA GLY A 146 3.39 -17.28 7.97
C GLY A 146 3.81 -16.02 8.74
N GLU A 147 3.09 -14.90 8.61
CA GLU A 147 3.29 -13.73 9.46
C GLU A 147 3.09 -14.08 10.95
N ARG A 148 3.98 -13.58 11.81
CA ARG A 148 4.03 -13.90 13.24
C ARG A 148 3.91 -12.68 14.14
N ASP A 149 4.06 -11.48 13.60
CA ASP A 149 3.85 -10.27 14.37
C ASP A 149 2.38 -10.18 14.82
N PRO A 150 2.09 -10.15 16.13
CA PRO A 150 0.71 -10.16 16.63
C PRO A 150 -0.14 -8.99 16.12
N MET A 151 0.45 -7.82 15.88
CA MET A 151 -0.31 -6.66 15.40
C MET A 151 -0.69 -6.84 13.93
N VAL A 152 0.24 -7.32 13.11
CA VAL A 152 -0.04 -7.61 11.69
C VAL A 152 -1.07 -8.75 11.57
N VAL A 153 -0.91 -9.83 12.32
CA VAL A 153 -1.85 -10.96 12.34
C VAL A 153 -3.25 -10.52 12.75
N THR A 154 -3.37 -9.63 13.74
CA THR A 154 -4.67 -9.08 14.14
C THR A 154 -5.34 -8.34 12.98
N GLN A 155 -4.60 -7.51 12.24
CA GLN A 155 -5.15 -6.82 11.07
C GLN A 155 -5.61 -7.81 9.99
N LEU A 156 -4.85 -8.86 9.71
CA LEU A 156 -5.25 -9.91 8.76
C LEU A 156 -6.57 -10.58 9.18
N CYS A 157 -6.67 -10.97 10.46
CA CYS A 157 -7.87 -11.59 11.03
C CYS A 157 -9.09 -10.67 10.94
N ASP A 158 -8.94 -9.38 11.23
CA ASP A 158 -10.03 -8.40 11.16
C ASP A 158 -10.58 -8.28 9.73
N ARG A 159 -9.69 -8.23 8.72
CA ARG A 159 -10.10 -8.13 7.31
C ARG A 159 -10.75 -9.42 6.83
N LEU A 160 -10.19 -10.58 7.17
CA LEU A 160 -10.80 -11.88 6.85
C LEU A 160 -12.19 -12.04 7.49
N THR A 161 -12.33 -11.62 8.75
CA THR A 161 -13.62 -11.63 9.46
C THR A 161 -14.63 -10.70 8.80
N TYR A 162 -14.20 -9.52 8.35
CA TYR A 162 -15.07 -8.62 7.59
C TYR A 162 -15.57 -9.28 6.29
N LEU A 163 -14.67 -9.92 5.55
CA LEU A 163 -15.03 -10.61 4.30
C LEU A 163 -16.04 -11.72 4.54
N ASP A 164 -15.82 -12.57 5.55
CA ASP A 164 -16.72 -13.65 5.93
C ASP A 164 -18.14 -13.15 6.28
N ARG A 165 -18.21 -12.02 7.01
CA ARG A 165 -19.48 -11.49 7.50
C ARG A 165 -20.26 -10.69 6.48
N PHE A 166 -19.59 -9.92 5.64
CA PHE A 166 -20.24 -8.86 4.86
C PHE A 166 -20.07 -8.98 3.34
N VAL A 167 -19.10 -9.76 2.85
CA VAL A 167 -18.78 -9.80 1.42
C VAL A 167 -19.06 -11.18 0.82
N ILE A 168 -18.66 -12.24 1.51
CA ILE A 168 -18.74 -13.60 0.99
C ILE A 168 -20.17 -14.14 1.06
N GLN A 169 -20.62 -14.72 -0.06
CA GLN A 169 -21.89 -15.43 -0.14
C GLN A 169 -21.81 -16.77 0.62
N PRO A 170 -22.94 -17.30 1.12
CA PRO A 170 -22.95 -18.57 1.87
C PRO A 170 -22.20 -19.71 1.19
N ASP A 171 -22.34 -19.84 -0.14
CA ASP A 171 -21.74 -20.92 -0.93
C ASP A 171 -20.20 -20.81 -1.06
N ASP A 172 -19.63 -19.63 -0.81
CA ASP A 172 -18.20 -19.36 -0.90
C ASP A 172 -17.48 -19.37 0.46
N ARG A 173 -18.21 -19.57 1.57
CA ARG A 173 -17.64 -19.56 2.93
C ARG A 173 -16.56 -20.62 3.13
N ASP A 174 -16.75 -21.83 2.60
CA ASP A 174 -15.77 -22.90 2.71
C ASP A 174 -14.46 -22.55 1.99
N ARG A 175 -14.54 -21.81 0.87
CA ARG A 175 -13.37 -21.32 0.14
C ARG A 175 -12.61 -20.30 0.97
N LEU A 176 -13.31 -19.32 1.56
CA LEU A 176 -12.67 -18.33 2.43
C LEU A 176 -12.05 -19.00 3.67
N ALA A 177 -12.75 -19.94 4.31
CA ALA A 177 -12.22 -20.67 5.45
C ALA A 177 -10.96 -21.49 5.09
N GLY A 178 -10.94 -22.08 3.89
CA GLY A 178 -9.75 -22.73 3.32
C GLY A 178 -8.59 -21.77 3.17
N PHE A 179 -8.83 -20.59 2.60
CA PHE A 179 -7.85 -19.52 2.45
C PHE A 179 -7.31 -19.04 3.81
N THR A 180 -8.17 -18.74 4.77
CA THR A 180 -7.76 -18.33 6.12
C THR A 180 -6.85 -19.37 6.77
N ARG A 181 -7.18 -20.65 6.64
CA ARG A 181 -6.36 -21.75 7.18
C ARG A 181 -5.03 -21.95 6.45
N SER A 182 -4.87 -21.51 5.20
CA SER A 182 -3.57 -21.53 4.51
C SER A 182 -2.73 -20.29 4.84
N SER A 183 -3.38 -19.14 4.98
CA SER A 183 -2.70 -17.86 5.22
C SER A 183 -2.25 -17.69 6.66
N LEU A 184 -2.96 -18.25 7.65
CA LEU A 184 -2.63 -18.11 9.07
C LEU A 184 -1.98 -19.37 9.68
N ARG A 185 -1.35 -20.23 8.87
CA ARG A 185 -0.62 -21.39 9.42
C ARG A 185 0.60 -20.91 10.21
N PRO A 186 0.85 -21.45 11.41
CA PRO A 186 2.06 -21.17 12.18
C PRO A 186 3.35 -21.66 11.51
#